data_AF-A0A2H0GBI6-F1
#
_entry.id   AF-A0A2H0GBI6-F1
#
_cell.length_a   1.000
_cell.length_b   1.000
_cell.length_c   1.000
_cell.angle_alpha   90.00
_cell.angle_beta   90.00
_cell.angle_gamma   90.00
#
_symmetry.space_group_name_H-M   'P 1'
#
loop_
_entity.id
_entity.type
_entity.pdbx_description
1 polymer ?
#
loop_
_entity_poly.entity_id
_entity_poly.type
_entity_poly.pdbx_seq_one_letter_code
_entity_poly.pdbx_strand_id
1 'polypeptide(L)'
;MTTAEITKKDTFLAALSSLQFNEDSYFEGLRKIAQNELNELDFPTSKTEYWKYTRVGKIVNNSYTLGQLEKIDVSDFLIPNLKAHILVVVNG
;
A
#
# COMPACT_ATOMS: atom_id res chain seq x y z
N MET A 1 7.49 33.20 -2.87
CA MET A 1 6.80 31.92 -2.67
C MET A 1 7.67 30.85 -3.29
N THR A 2 8.28 30.00 -2.47
CA THR A 2 9.24 28.99 -2.93
C THR A 2 8.45 27.75 -3.32
N THR A 3 8.38 27.42 -4.60
CA THR A 3 7.77 26.17 -5.07
C THR A 3 8.56 25.01 -4.49
N ALA A 4 7.97 24.24 -3.58
CA ALA A 4 8.61 23.03 -3.07
C ALA A 4 8.76 22.02 -4.21
N GLU A 5 9.97 21.50 -4.40
CA GLU A 5 10.23 20.46 -5.40
C GLU A 5 9.52 19.17 -4.98
N ILE A 6 8.73 18.58 -5.89
CA ILE A 6 8.05 17.31 -5.66
C ILE A 6 9.09 16.20 -5.57
N THR A 7 9.12 15.48 -4.45
CA THR A 7 10.08 14.39 -4.25
C THR A 7 9.56 13.07 -4.83
N LYS A 8 10.46 12.08 -4.98
CA LYS A 8 10.09 10.72 -5.37
C LYS A 8 9.19 10.04 -4.35
N LYS A 9 9.37 10.36 -3.06
CA LYS A 9 8.50 9.90 -1.97
C LYS A 9 7.08 10.40 -2.22
N ASP A 10 6.92 11.69 -2.49
CA ASP A 10 5.60 12.30 -2.71
C ASP A 10 4.89 11.66 -3.91
N THR A 11 5.63 11.43 -4.99
CA THR A 11 5.10 10.76 -6.20
C THR A 11 4.64 9.33 -5.90
N PHE A 12 5.43 8.56 -5.15
CA PHE A 12 5.09 7.19 -4.77
C PHE A 12 3.88 7.14 -3.82
N LEU A 13 3.83 8.01 -2.81
CA LEU A 13 2.72 8.08 -1.86
C LEU A 13 1.42 8.56 -2.51
N ALA A 14 1.50 9.45 -3.50
CA ALA A 14 0.32 9.91 -4.26
C ALA A 14 -0.36 8.77 -5.03
N ALA A 15 0.39 7.76 -5.49
CA ALA A 15 -0.22 6.59 -6.13
C ALA A 15 -1.10 5.80 -5.13
N LEU A 16 -0.67 5.72 -3.87
CA LEU A 16 -1.37 5.01 -2.80
C LEU A 16 -2.54 5.81 -2.21
N SER A 17 -2.50 7.15 -2.26
CA SER A 17 -3.57 7.99 -1.70
C SER A 17 -4.87 7.97 -2.53
N SER A 18 -4.83 7.40 -3.73
CA SER A 18 -6.02 7.22 -4.59
C SER A 18 -7.02 6.21 -4.05
N LEU A 19 -6.66 5.45 -3.00
CA LEU A 19 -7.53 4.51 -2.33
C LEU A 19 -8.72 5.24 -1.68
N GLN A 20 -9.93 4.91 -2.12
CA GLN A 20 -11.17 5.35 -1.47
C GLN A 20 -11.61 4.32 -0.44
N PHE A 21 -11.87 4.80 0.77
CA PHE A 21 -12.25 3.98 1.90
C PHE A 21 -13.72 4.25 2.26
N ASN A 22 -14.57 3.24 2.16
CA ASN A 22 -15.95 3.29 2.67
C ASN A 22 -15.96 2.64 4.06
N GLU A 23 -15.66 3.41 5.11
CA GLU A 23 -15.30 2.84 6.41
C GLU A 23 -15.89 3.56 7.63
N ASP A 24 -15.83 2.84 8.76
CA ASP A 24 -16.09 3.36 10.10
C ASP A 24 -15.03 4.39 10.53
N SER A 25 -15.48 5.43 11.23
CA SER A 25 -14.71 6.53 11.80
C SER A 25 -13.46 6.12 12.59
N TYR A 26 -13.48 4.94 13.22
CA TYR A 26 -12.33 4.43 13.98
C TYR A 26 -11.09 4.22 13.10
N PHE A 27 -11.25 3.57 11.95
CA PHE A 27 -10.13 3.25 11.06
C PHE A 27 -9.59 4.48 10.33
N GLU A 28 -10.45 5.49 10.11
CA GLU A 28 -10.02 6.79 9.58
C GLU A 28 -8.99 7.45 10.50
N GLY A 29 -9.23 7.41 11.83
CA GLY A 29 -8.30 7.95 12.82
C GLY A 29 -6.93 7.27 12.77
N LEU A 30 -6.92 5.93 12.72
CA LEU A 30 -5.68 5.16 12.63
C LEU A 30 -4.90 5.44 11.34
N ARG A 31 -5.58 5.56 10.19
CA ARG A 31 -4.94 5.91 8.92
C ARG A 31 -4.31 7.31 8.97
N LYS A 32 -5.00 8.29 9.55
CA LYS A 32 -4.45 9.64 9.70
C LYS A 32 -3.18 9.66 10.54
N ILE A 33 -3.16 8.90 11.64
CA ILE A 33 -1.96 8.75 12.47
C ILE A 33 -0.82 8.12 11.64
N ALA A 34 -1.08 7.00 10.98
CA ALA A 34 -0.07 6.33 10.15
C ALA A 34 0.43 7.20 8.99
N GLN A 35 -0.45 7.99 8.35
CA GLN A 35 -0.08 8.91 7.28
C GLN A 35 0.84 10.03 7.80
N ASN A 36 0.55 10.57 8.99
CA ASN A 36 1.40 11.59 9.62
C ASN A 36 2.78 11.02 9.95
N GLU A 37 2.85 9.83 10.56
CA GLU A 37 4.13 9.16 10.82
C GLU A 37 4.91 8.92 9.53
N LEU A 38 4.24 8.46 8.47
CA LEU A 38 4.86 8.22 7.16
C LEU A 38 5.40 9.51 6.53
N ASN A 39 4.76 10.65 6.73
CA ASN A 39 5.21 11.95 6.23
C ASN A 39 6.52 12.40 6.89
N GLU A 40 6.73 12.08 8.17
CA GLU A 40 7.96 12.41 8.90
C GLU A 40 9.13 11.48 8.58
N LEU A 41 8.87 10.27 8.05
CA LEU A 41 9.91 9.29 7.74
C LEU A 41 10.57 9.54 6.37
N ASP A 42 11.89 9.50 6.32
CA ASP A 42 12.61 9.48 5.03
C ASP A 42 12.34 8.17 4.27
N PHE A 43 12.22 8.26 2.95
CA PHE A 43 12.16 7.04 2.14
C PHE A 43 13.54 6.35 2.18
N PRO A 44 13.61 5.05 2.50
CA PRO A 44 14.89 4.38 2.66
C PRO A 44 15.72 4.37 1.38
N THR A 45 17.04 4.36 1.56
CA THR A 45 17.99 4.13 0.46
C THR A 45 18.95 3.02 0.86
N SER A 46 19.79 2.54 -0.06
CA SER A 46 20.85 1.58 0.28
C SER A 46 21.92 2.15 1.23
N LYS A 47 21.88 3.46 1.53
CA LYS A 47 22.71 4.10 2.56
C LYS A 47 22.11 3.95 3.96
N THR A 48 20.80 3.69 4.07
CA THR A 48 20.14 3.41 5.34
C THR A 48 20.53 2.02 5.81
N GLU A 49 21.01 1.89 7.06
CA GLU A 49 21.63 0.66 7.59
C GLU A 49 20.76 -0.59 7.39
N TYR A 50 19.48 -0.51 7.79
CA TYR A 50 18.51 -1.59 7.65
C TYR A 50 18.17 -1.97 6.19
N TRP A 51 18.51 -1.11 5.23
CA TRP A 51 18.21 -1.30 3.81
C TRP A 51 19.45 -1.50 2.93
N LYS A 52 20.63 -1.62 3.56
CA LYS A 52 21.92 -1.74 2.86
C LYS A 52 21.94 -2.83 1.78
N TYR A 53 21.24 -3.93 2.04
CA TYR A 53 21.19 -5.10 1.14
C TYR A 53 19.86 -5.25 0.38
N THR A 54 18.93 -4.30 0.55
CA THR A 54 17.60 -4.35 -0.06
C THR A 54 17.47 -3.25 -1.11
N ARG A 55 17.35 -3.64 -2.38
CA ARG A 55 17.26 -2.70 -3.51
C ARG A 55 15.86 -2.10 -3.64
N VAL A 56 15.60 -1.00 -2.94
CA VAL A 56 14.31 -0.27 -2.98
C VAL A 56 14.09 0.60 -4.20
N GLY A 57 15.15 0.92 -4.97
CA GLY A 57 15.04 1.83 -6.11
C GLY A 57 14.02 1.41 -7.17
N LYS A 58 13.82 0.11 -7.40
CA LYS A 58 12.79 -0.36 -8.35
C LYS A 58 11.36 -0.15 -7.84
N ILE A 59 11.16 -0.07 -6.53
CA ILE A 59 9.85 0.17 -5.93
C ILE A 59 9.52 1.65 -6.05
N VAL A 60 10.42 2.52 -5.59
CA VAL A 60 10.19 3.98 -5.57
C VAL A 60 10.02 4.58 -6.95
N ASN A 61 10.76 4.07 -7.93
CA ASN A 61 10.77 4.64 -9.27
C ASN A 61 9.72 4.02 -10.20
N ASN A 62 8.85 3.13 -9.70
CA ASN A 62 7.81 2.52 -10.51
C ASN A 62 6.50 3.32 -10.42
N SER A 63 5.65 3.15 -11.43
CA SER A 63 4.29 3.69 -11.42
C SER A 63 3.33 2.58 -11.00
N TYR A 64 2.44 2.92 -10.07
CA TYR A 64 1.46 1.97 -9.52
C TYR A 64 0.05 2.43 -9.87
N THR A 65 -0.80 1.44 -10.15
CA THR A 65 -2.23 1.62 -10.34
C THR A 65 -2.94 0.55 -9.53
N LEU A 66 -4.13 0.87 -9.02
CA LEU A 66 -4.99 -0.15 -8.43
C LEU A 66 -5.48 -1.08 -9.54
N GLY A 67 -5.31 -2.39 -9.33
CA GLY A 67 -5.84 -3.40 -10.24
C GLY A 67 -7.36 -3.34 -10.26
N GLN A 68 -7.96 -3.65 -11.42
CA GLN A 68 -9.40 -3.80 -11.49
C GLN A 68 -9.82 -5.14 -10.85
N LEU A 69 -11.00 -5.16 -10.25
CA LEU A 69 -11.59 -6.39 -9.75
C LEU A 69 -12.00 -7.26 -10.93
N GLU A 70 -11.26 -8.34 -11.14
CA GLU A 70 -11.66 -9.41 -12.05
C GLU A 70 -12.60 -10.38 -11.32
N LYS A 71 -13.46 -11.06 -12.08
CA LYS A 71 -14.28 -12.14 -11.54
C LYS A 71 -13.37 -13.31 -11.17
N ILE A 72 -13.22 -13.56 -9.87
CA ILE A 72 -12.35 -14.63 -9.36
C ILE A 72 -13.17 -15.88 -9.07
N ASP A 73 -12.74 -16.99 -9.66
CA ASP A 73 -13.18 -18.31 -9.26
C ASP A 73 -12.25 -18.83 -8.16
N VAL A 74 -12.83 -19.19 -7.02
CA VAL A 74 -12.08 -19.70 -5.87
C VAL A 74 -12.19 -21.22 -5.71
N SER A 75 -12.91 -21.89 -6.61
CA SER A 75 -13.27 -23.31 -6.49
C SER A 75 -12.05 -24.21 -6.29
N ASP A 76 -10.94 -23.93 -6.98
CA ASP A 76 -9.69 -24.69 -6.89
C ASP A 76 -8.98 -24.56 -5.54
N PHE A 77 -9.30 -23.53 -4.75
CA PHE A 77 -8.71 -23.29 -3.43
C PHE A 77 -9.58 -23.82 -2.30
N LEU A 78 -10.78 -24.33 -2.61
CA LEU A 78 -11.68 -24.90 -1.62
C LEU A 78 -11.25 -26.33 -1.27
N ILE A 79 -11.12 -26.60 0.02
CA ILE A 79 -10.87 -27.97 0.50
C ILE A 79 -12.20 -28.72 0.48
N PRO A 80 -12.32 -29.83 -0.29
CA PRO A 80 -13.57 -30.58 -0.38
C PRO A 80 -14.06 -31.04 0.99
N ASN A 81 -15.36 -30.86 1.26
CA ASN A 81 -16.05 -31.24 2.50
C ASN A 81 -15.58 -30.52 3.78
N LEU A 82 -14.74 -29.48 3.67
CA LEU A 82 -14.39 -28.67 4.84
C LEU A 82 -15.56 -27.77 5.24
N LYS A 83 -16.06 -27.94 6.46
CA LYS A 83 -17.01 -27.01 7.08
C LYS A 83 -16.24 -25.91 7.80
N ALA A 84 -16.13 -24.74 7.19
CA ALA A 84 -15.44 -23.58 7.75
C ALA A 84 -16.10 -22.27 7.32
N HIS A 85 -15.83 -21.21 8.08
CA HIS A 85 -16.05 -19.84 7.62
C HIS A 85 -14.89 -19.46 6.69
N ILE A 86 -15.21 -19.05 5.47
CA ILE A 86 -14.21 -18.75 4.44
C ILE A 86 -14.17 -17.23 4.26
N LEU A 87 -12.98 -16.65 4.46
CA LEU A 87 -12.69 -15.26 4.14
C LEU A 87 -11.86 -15.22 2.86
N VAL A 88 -12.30 -14.44 1.89
CA VAL A 88 -11.58 -14.19 0.64
C VAL A 88 -11.25 -12.71 0.58
N VAL A 89 -9.98 -12.39 0.41
CA VAL A 89 -9.48 -11.01 0.25
C VAL A 89 -8.84 -10.92 -1.13
N VAL A 90 -9.29 -9.98 -1.95
CA VAL A 90 -8.86 -9.81 -3.34
C VAL A 90 -8.26 -8.44 -3.49
N ASN A 91 -6.96 -8.39 -3.84
CA ASN A 91 -6.21 -7.15 -4.02
C ASN A 91 -6.18 -6.24 -2.77
N GLY A 92 -6.32 -6.84 -1.58
CA GLY A 92 -6.32 -6.15 -0.29
C GLY A 92 -7.69 -5.61 0.08
#